data_AF-A0A078AK14-F1
#
_entry.id   AF-A0A078AK14-F1
#
_cell.length_a   1.000
_cell.length_b   1.000
_cell.length_c   1.000
_cell.angle_alpha   90.00
_cell.angle_beta   90.00
_cell.angle_gamma   90.00
#
_symmetry.space_group_name_H-M   'P 1'
#
loop_
_entity.id
_entity.type
_entity.pdbx_description
1 polymer ?
#
loop_
_entity_poly.entity_id
_entity_poly.type
_entity_poly.pdbx_seq_one_letter_code
_entity_poly.pdbx_strand_id
1 'polypeptide(L)'
;MQYNSSDLQQFNEQNQIIREDTKELAKSINNIYSNIILSCQKQCLQGFNQSDEFTSDERTCLTKCVNKHMFLDNFLYETDSANEIASEQGKTKKAVFYQNRRIEDLTRVDVV
;
A
#
# COMPACT_ATOMS: atom_id res chain seq x y z
N MET A 1 14.69 18.42 -37.79
CA MET A 1 13.52 17.95 -37.02
C MET A 1 13.06 19.11 -36.14
N GLN A 2 11.99 19.82 -36.54
CA GLN A 2 11.35 20.84 -35.71
C GLN A 2 10.30 20.12 -34.85
N TYR A 3 10.47 20.12 -33.54
CA TYR A 3 9.41 19.71 -32.62
C TYR A 3 8.29 20.78 -32.68
N ASN A 4 7.04 20.37 -32.92
CA ASN A 4 5.91 21.28 -32.89
C ASN A 4 5.69 21.78 -31.45
N SER A 5 5.37 23.07 -31.28
CA SER A 5 5.16 23.65 -29.94
C SER A 5 4.01 23.01 -29.17
N SER A 6 3.04 22.43 -29.89
CA SER A 6 1.93 21.64 -29.35
C SER A 6 2.40 20.37 -28.65
N ASP A 7 3.36 19.66 -29.22
CA ASP A 7 3.89 18.41 -28.65
C ASP A 7 4.70 18.70 -27.38
N LEU A 8 5.41 19.83 -27.38
CA LEU A 8 6.15 20.32 -26.20
C LEU A 8 5.21 20.75 -25.07
N GLN A 9 4.08 21.39 -25.40
CA GLN A 9 3.05 21.74 -24.41
C GLN A 9 2.40 20.49 -23.81
N GLN A 10 2.00 19.54 -24.65
CA GLN A 10 1.40 18.28 -24.19
C GLN A 10 2.35 17.47 -23.30
N PHE A 11 3.65 17.44 -23.64
CA PHE A 11 4.67 16.83 -22.80
C PHE A 11 4.83 17.55 -21.45
N ASN A 12 4.79 18.88 -21.42
CA ASN A 12 4.89 19.64 -20.17
C ASN A 12 3.66 19.44 -19.27
N GLU A 13 2.46 19.40 -19.85
CA GLU A 13 1.21 19.10 -19.13
C GLU A 13 1.23 17.68 -18.53
N GLN A 14 1.64 16.67 -19.31
CA GLN A 14 1.80 15.30 -18.81
C GLN A 14 2.82 15.22 -17.67
N ASN A 15 3.94 15.93 -17.76
CA ASN A 15 4.93 15.97 -16.68
C ASN A 15 4.41 16.67 -15.41
N GLN A 16 3.56 17.69 -15.55
CA GLN A 16 2.91 18.33 -14.42
C GLN A 16 1.93 17.38 -13.73
N ILE A 17 1.09 16.68 -14.50
CA ILE A 17 0.15 15.68 -13.98
C ILE A 17 0.91 14.58 -13.21
N ILE A 18 1.95 14.00 -13.83
CA ILE A 18 2.76 12.95 -13.17
C ILE A 18 3.37 13.46 -11.85
N ARG A 19 3.81 14.71 -11.79
CA ARG A 19 4.37 15.31 -10.56
C ARG A 19 3.31 15.50 -9.49
N GLU A 20 2.09 15.88 -9.86
CA GLU A 20 0.97 16.02 -8.92
C GLU A 20 0.53 14.65 -8.39
N ASP A 21 0.37 13.66 -9.27
CA ASP A 21 0.05 12.28 -8.90
C ASP A 21 1.11 11.69 -7.96
N THR A 22 2.40 11.93 -8.24
CA THR A 22 3.50 11.48 -7.37
C THR A 22 3.43 12.11 -5.97
N LYS A 23 3.04 13.39 -5.88
CA LYS A 23 2.89 14.08 -4.59
C LYS A 23 1.71 13.52 -3.80
N GLU A 24 0.58 13.28 -4.46
CA GLU A 24 -0.60 12.71 -3.82
C GLU A 24 -0.34 11.26 -3.37
N LEU A 25 0.37 10.47 -4.18
CA LEU A 25 0.83 9.13 -3.79
C LEU A 25 1.71 9.19 -2.53
N ALA A 26 2.68 10.11 -2.48
CA ALA A 26 3.55 10.27 -1.31
C ALA A 26 2.77 10.66 -0.04
N LYS A 27 1.76 11.54 -0.16
CA LYS A 27 0.87 11.88 0.97
C LYS A 27 0.06 10.68 1.44
N SER A 28 -0.50 9.91 0.50
CA SER A 28 -1.28 8.70 0.80
C SER A 28 -0.44 7.68 1.56
N ILE A 29 0.79 7.43 1.08
CA ILE A 29 1.76 6.54 1.73
C ILE A 29 2.06 6.99 3.17
N ASN A 30 2.31 8.29 3.38
CA ASN A 30 2.58 8.83 4.72
C ASN A 30 1.39 8.64 5.68
N ASN A 31 0.16 8.80 5.17
CA ASN A 31 -1.05 8.57 5.95
C ASN A 31 -1.19 7.09 6.36
N ILE A 32 -0.94 6.16 5.43
CA ILE A 32 -0.97 4.72 5.72
C ILE A 32 0.05 4.38 6.80
N TYR A 33 1.31 4.79 6.65
CA TYR A 33 2.34 4.53 7.65
C TYR A 33 2.00 5.14 9.01
N SER A 34 1.47 6.36 9.04
CA SER A 34 1.06 7.01 10.29
C SER A 34 -0.04 6.23 11.01
N ASN A 35 -1.02 5.73 10.27
CA ASN A 35 -2.10 4.90 10.82
C ASN A 35 -1.58 3.56 11.37
N ILE A 36 -0.65 2.92 10.66
CA ILE A 36 -0.03 1.68 11.10
C ILE A 36 0.75 1.91 12.41
N ILE A 37 1.57 2.97 12.45
CA ILE A 37 2.36 3.32 13.64
C ILE A 37 1.43 3.55 14.84
N LEU A 38 0.39 4.37 14.70
CA LEU A 38 -0.54 4.68 15.79
C LEU A 38 -1.30 3.44 16.28
N SER A 39 -1.75 2.59 15.35
CA SER A 39 -2.42 1.33 15.69
C SER A 39 -1.49 0.39 16.47
N CYS A 40 -0.27 0.20 15.98
CA CYS A 40 0.71 -0.68 16.61
C CYS A 40 1.22 -0.14 17.95
N GLN A 41 1.40 1.17 18.09
CA GLN A 41 1.69 1.81 19.37
C GLN A 41 0.58 1.52 20.39
N LYS A 42 -0.69 1.77 20.01
CA LYS A 42 -1.85 1.53 20.87
C LYS A 42 -2.00 0.06 21.27
N GLN A 43 -1.67 -0.86 20.37
CA GLN A 43 -1.82 -2.29 20.60
C GLN A 43 -0.68 -2.88 21.43
N CYS A 44 0.55 -2.41 21.22
CA CYS A 44 1.75 -3.08 21.74
C CYS A 44 2.39 -2.38 22.93
N LEU A 45 2.21 -1.08 23.11
CA LEU A 45 2.88 -0.32 24.17
C LEU A 45 1.91 -0.11 25.35
N GLN A 46 2.35 -0.49 26.55
CA GLN A 46 1.54 -0.36 27.77
C GLN A 46 1.70 1.02 28.42
N GLY A 47 1.03 2.04 27.88
CA GLY A 47 0.96 3.38 28.49
C GLY A 47 2.31 4.13 28.58
N PHE A 48 2.25 5.44 28.83
CA PHE A 48 3.41 6.35 28.78
C PHE A 48 4.46 6.17 29.91
N ASN A 49 4.31 5.14 30.74
CA ASN A 49 5.13 4.97 31.94
C ASN A 49 6.00 3.73 31.82
N GLN A 50 7.02 3.71 30.97
CA GLN A 50 8.16 2.80 31.09
C GLN A 50 9.21 3.07 30.00
N SER A 51 10.34 3.67 30.43
CA SER A 51 11.64 3.77 29.76
C SER A 51 11.73 4.37 28.34
N ASP A 52 12.86 5.03 28.04
CA ASP A 52 13.19 5.49 26.67
C ASP A 52 13.42 4.31 25.69
N GLU A 53 13.47 3.08 26.20
CA GLU A 53 13.69 1.87 25.43
C GLU A 53 12.48 0.94 25.48
N PHE A 54 12.14 0.36 24.32
CA PHE A 54 11.17 -0.72 24.23
C PHE A 54 11.72 -2.00 24.86
N THR A 55 10.85 -2.80 25.47
CA THR A 55 11.15 -4.17 25.88
C THR A 55 11.26 -5.10 24.65
N SER A 56 11.80 -6.31 24.85
CA SER A 56 11.85 -7.32 23.79
C SER A 56 10.45 -7.75 23.32
N ASP A 57 9.49 -7.81 24.25
CA ASP A 57 8.12 -8.20 23.97
C ASP A 57 7.39 -7.11 23.17
N GLU A 58 7.59 -5.84 23.53
CA GLU A 58 7.06 -4.70 22.77
C GLU A 58 7.64 -4.65 21.37
N ARG A 59 8.96 -4.82 21.20
CA ARG A 59 9.58 -4.90 19.86
C ARG A 59 8.97 -6.03 19.02
N THR A 60 8.83 -7.22 19.61
CA THR A 60 8.25 -8.37 18.91
C THR A 60 6.79 -8.12 18.53
N CYS A 61 6.01 -7.49 19.41
CA CYS A 61 4.63 -7.12 19.12
C CYS A 61 4.56 -6.09 17.98
N LEU A 62 5.37 -5.02 18.05
CA LEU A 62 5.42 -3.97 17.02
C LEU A 62 5.76 -4.55 15.65
N THR A 63 6.79 -5.41 15.56
CA THR A 63 7.15 -6.09 14.30
C THR A 63 6.00 -6.93 13.75
N LYS A 64 5.35 -7.74 14.58
CA LYS A 64 4.20 -8.56 14.15
C LYS A 64 3.01 -7.69 13.71
N CYS A 65 2.75 -6.60 14.42
CA CYS A 65 1.68 -5.68 14.11
C CYS A 65 1.91 -4.98 12.76
N VAL A 66 3.11 -4.41 12.54
CA VAL A 66 3.47 -3.76 11.27
C VAL A 66 3.36 -4.74 10.11
N ASN A 67 3.95 -5.94 10.24
CA ASN A 67 3.89 -6.96 9.19
C ASN A 67 2.45 -7.35 8.85
N LYS A 68 1.59 -7.49 9.86
CA LYS A 68 0.17 -7.79 9.65
C LYS A 68 -0.55 -6.66 8.91
N HIS A 69 -0.31 -5.41 9.30
CA HIS A 69 -0.95 -4.27 8.65
C HIS A 69 -0.46 -4.08 7.21
N MET A 70 0.84 -4.22 6.94
CA MET A 70 1.38 -4.15 5.58
C MET A 70 0.85 -5.28 4.70
N PHE A 71 0.72 -6.50 5.24
CA PHE A 71 0.07 -7.59 4.52
C PHE A 71 -1.38 -7.26 4.17
N LEU A 72 -2.16 -6.74 5.13
CA LEU A 72 -3.56 -6.38 4.90
C LEU A 72 -3.70 -5.23 3.90
N ASP A 73 -2.85 -4.23 3.96
CA ASP A 73 -2.84 -3.10 3.02
C ASP A 73 -2.58 -3.58 1.58
N ASN A 74 -1.52 -4.37 1.39
CA ASN A 74 -1.23 -4.99 0.09
C ASN A 74 -2.37 -5.90 -0.38
N PHE A 75 -2.92 -6.72 0.52
CA PHE A 75 -4.03 -7.61 0.20
C PHE A 75 -5.28 -6.85 -0.26
N LEU A 76 -5.62 -5.74 0.40
CA LEU A 76 -6.76 -4.90 0.03
C LEU A 76 -6.52 -4.20 -1.30
N TYR A 77 -5.34 -3.61 -1.51
CA TYR A 77 -4.97 -2.98 -2.78
C TYR A 77 -5.10 -3.95 -3.97
N GLU A 78 -4.56 -5.16 -3.82
CA GLU A 78 -4.61 -6.20 -4.86
C GLU A 78 -6.05 -6.69 -5.09
N THR A 79 -6.86 -6.78 -4.03
CA THR A 79 -8.27 -7.16 -4.10
C THR A 79 -9.09 -6.11 -4.86
N ASP A 80 -8.86 -4.83 -4.57
CA ASP A 80 -9.55 -3.71 -5.20
C ASP A 80 -9.15 -3.60 -6.68
N SER A 81 -7.86 -3.74 -7.00
CA SER A 81 -7.39 -3.78 -8.39
C SER A 81 -8.00 -4.94 -9.18
N ALA A 82 -8.08 -6.13 -8.59
CA ALA A 82 -8.72 -7.28 -9.22
C ALA A 82 -10.22 -7.06 -9.47
N ASN A 83 -10.91 -6.39 -8.54
CA ASN A 83 -12.32 -6.02 -8.70
C ASN A 83 -12.52 -4.99 -9.82
N GLU A 84 -11.66 -3.98 -9.90
CA GLU A 84 -11.69 -2.93 -10.92
C GLU A 84 -11.52 -3.54 -12.31
N ILE A 85 -10.47 -4.34 -12.54
CA ILE A 85 -10.22 -5.03 -13.81
C ILE A 85 -11.39 -5.95 -14.19
N ALA A 86 -11.95 -6.68 -13.24
CA ALA A 86 -13.09 -7.55 -13.51
C ALA A 86 -14.36 -6.76 -13.87
N SER A 87 -14.55 -5.59 -13.27
CA SER A 87 -15.65 -4.66 -13.55
C SER A 87 -15.53 -4.06 -14.95
N GLU A 88 -14.34 -3.57 -15.33
CA GLU A 88 -14.05 -3.04 -16.67
C GLU A 88 -14.32 -4.07 -17.77
N GLN A 89 -14.07 -5.35 -17.50
CA GLN A 89 -14.32 -6.44 -18.44
C GLN A 89 -15.78 -6.94 -18.46
N GLY A 90 -16.67 -6.37 -17.63
CA GLY A 90 -18.05 -6.84 -17.45
C GLY A 90 -18.13 -8.27 -16.89
N LYS A 91 -17.07 -8.75 -16.21
CA LYS A 91 -16.90 -10.13 -15.75
C LYS A 91 -16.69 -10.16 -14.23
N THR A 92 -17.60 -9.55 -13.48
CA THR A 92 -17.56 -9.46 -12.01
C THR A 92 -17.33 -10.81 -11.30
N LYS A 93 -17.85 -11.92 -11.84
CA LYS A 93 -17.61 -13.28 -11.32
C LYS A 93 -16.16 -13.76 -11.39
N LYS A 94 -15.30 -13.12 -12.20
CA LYS A 94 -13.86 -13.43 -12.30
C LYS A 94 -13.02 -12.73 -11.23
N ALA A 95 -13.54 -11.73 -10.53
CA ALA A 95 -12.81 -11.03 -9.47
C ALA A 95 -12.32 -12.00 -8.38
N VAL A 96 -13.18 -12.94 -7.98
CA VAL A 96 -12.85 -13.98 -6.98
C VAL A 96 -11.69 -14.88 -7.44
N PHE A 97 -11.59 -15.18 -8.73
CA PHE A 97 -10.49 -15.97 -9.28
C PHE A 97 -9.16 -15.20 -9.21
N TYR A 98 -9.17 -13.92 -9.58
CA TYR A 98 -7.98 -13.06 -9.49
C TYR A 98 -7.55 -12.84 -8.04
N GLN A 99 -8.49 -12.62 -7.13
CA GLN A 99 -8.26 -12.50 -5.69
C GLN A 99 -7.60 -13.76 -5.11
N ASN A 100 -8.19 -14.94 -5.35
CA ASN A 100 -7.65 -16.20 -4.83
C ASN A 100 -6.22 -16.47 -5.33
N ARG A 101 -5.98 -16.29 -6.63
CA ARG A 101 -4.65 -16.48 -7.21
C ARG A 101 -3.62 -15.52 -6.64
N ARG A 102 -4.03 -14.30 -6.29
CA ARG A 102 -3.13 -13.28 -5.73
C ARG A 102 -2.85 -13.51 -4.24
N ILE A 103 -3.82 -14.01 -3.46
CA ILE A 103 -3.57 -14.49 -2.10
C ILE A 103 -2.53 -15.61 -2.12
N GLU A 104 -2.66 -16.57 -3.04
CA GLU A 104 -1.69 -17.64 -3.20
C GLU A 104 -0.28 -17.11 -3.49
N ASP A 105 -0.15 -16.09 -4.35
CA ASP A 105 1.14 -15.45 -4.63
C ASP A 105 1.72 -14.72 -3.40
N LEU A 106 0.88 -13.99 -2.65
CA LEU A 106 1.30 -13.21 -1.47
C LEU A 106 1.59 -14.05 -0.23
N THR A 107 1.01 -15.26 -0.16
CA THR A 107 1.17 -16.20 0.97
C THR A 107 2.05 -17.39 0.63
N ARG A 108 2.55 -17.47 -0.62
CA ARG A 108 3.62 -18.38 -1.01
C ARG A 108 4.88 -17.99 -0.25
N VAL A 109 5.03 -18.59 0.92
CA VAL A 109 6.32 -18.67 1.60
C VAL A 109 7.16 -19.60 0.74
N ASP A 110 8.03 -19.04 -0.10
CA ASP A 110 9.18 -19.81 -0.56
C ASP A 110 9.98 -20.18 0.69
N VAL A 111 9.81 -21.43 1.12
CA VAL A 111 10.63 -22.04 2.16
C VAL A 111 12.05 -22.10 1.59
N VAL A 112 12.88 -21.16 2.02
CA VAL A 112 14.35 -21.22 1.88
C VAL A 112 14.95 -21.10 3.27
#